data_AF-A0A2H3DNE8-F1
#
_entry.id   AF-A0A2H3DNE8-F1
#
_cell.length_a   1.000
_cell.length_b   1.000
_cell.length_c   1.000
_cell.angle_alpha   90.00
_cell.angle_beta   90.00
_cell.angle_gamma   90.00
#
_symmetry.space_group_name_H-M   'P 1'
#
loop_
_entity.id
_entity.type
_entity.pdbx_description
1 polymer ?
#
loop_
_entity_poly.entity_id
_entity_poly.type
_entity_poly.pdbx_seq_one_letter_code
_entity_poly.pdbx_strand_id
1 'polypeptide(L)'
;MPCIRRHPADQDDEMPAWARRMEERLEERFIRIENILIKTYNLQSSAGRFRVPYEVVPTADGVDPTQRAHNPLPPLRTVHDMRNLTAAQLNNYLDTYGIPYGRRTTREAKISSLRTYIGCIAEV
;
A
#
# COMPACT_ATOMS: atom_id res chain seq x y z
N MET A 1 48.48 18.38 -0.33
CA MET A 1 47.42 17.36 -0.49
C MET A 1 47.60 16.31 0.60
N PRO A 2 46.89 16.37 1.74
CA PRO A 2 47.02 15.34 2.75
C PRO A 2 46.18 14.11 2.35
N CYS A 3 46.82 12.95 2.31
CA CYS A 3 46.19 11.67 2.06
C CYS A 3 45.39 11.27 3.30
N ILE A 4 44.05 11.28 3.21
CA ILE A 4 43.20 10.78 4.30
C ILE A 4 43.40 9.26 4.38
N ARG A 5 44.14 8.82 5.39
CA ARG A 5 44.33 7.40 5.70
C ARG A 5 43.03 6.92 6.36
N ARG A 6 42.20 6.15 5.64
CA ARG A 6 41.00 5.51 6.21
C ARG A 6 41.43 4.65 7.41
N HIS A 7 40.72 4.78 8.52
CA HIS A 7 41.01 4.03 9.72
C HIS A 7 40.56 2.57 9.49
N PRO A 8 41.33 1.55 9.90
CA PRO A 8 40.96 0.15 9.65
C PRO A 8 39.64 -0.26 10.32
N ALA A 9 39.15 0.51 11.30
CA ALA A 9 37.81 0.31 11.88
C ALA A 9 36.66 0.74 10.93
N ASP A 10 36.94 1.55 9.91
CA ASP A 10 35.97 1.97 8.89
C ASP A 10 35.79 0.88 7.80
N GLN A 11 36.47 -0.26 7.92
CA GLN A 11 36.34 -1.40 7.00
C GLN A 11 35.22 -2.37 7.41
N ASP A 12 34.70 -2.24 8.64
CA ASP A 12 33.64 -3.06 9.21
C ASP A 12 32.27 -2.32 9.26
N ASP A 13 32.07 -1.30 8.42
CA ASP A 13 30.81 -0.55 8.29
C ASP A 13 29.67 -1.37 7.64
N GLU A 14 29.91 -2.63 7.28
CA GLU A 14 28.83 -3.51 6.85
C GLU A 14 27.98 -3.94 8.05
N MET A 15 26.73 -3.49 8.05
CA MET A 15 25.75 -3.89 9.05
C MET A 15 25.70 -5.43 9.16
N PRO A 16 25.93 -6.00 10.36
CA PRO A 16 25.93 -7.44 10.57
C PRO A 16 24.62 -8.08 10.13
N ALA A 17 24.68 -9.33 9.65
CA ALA A 17 23.50 -10.03 9.12
C ALA A 17 22.32 -10.11 10.12
N TRP A 18 22.61 -10.18 11.43
CA TRP A 18 21.56 -10.18 12.46
C TRP A 18 20.86 -8.82 12.59
N ALA A 19 21.59 -7.72 12.39
CA ALA A 19 21.06 -6.35 12.43
C ALA A 19 20.24 -6.07 11.16
N ARG A 20 20.70 -6.53 9.99
CA ARG A 20 19.93 -6.46 8.74
C ARG A 20 18.59 -7.18 8.84
N ARG A 21 18.59 -8.42 9.35
CA ARG A 21 17.34 -9.17 9.61
C ARG A 21 16.42 -8.47 10.61
N MET A 22 16.98 -7.73 11.56
CA MET A 22 16.18 -6.97 12.51
C MET A 22 15.53 -5.77 11.82
N GLU A 23 16.28 -5.04 10.99
CA GLU A 23 15.79 -3.93 10.18
C GLU A 23 14.66 -4.39 9.25
N GLU A 24 14.86 -5.46 8.47
CA GLU A 24 13.84 -6.07 7.60
C GLU A 24 12.56 -6.39 8.39
N ARG A 25 12.69 -7.02 9.57
CA ARG A 25 11.54 -7.34 10.44
C ARG A 25 10.85 -6.11 11.00
N LEU A 26 11.58 -5.03 11.26
CA LEU A 26 11.01 -3.77 11.74
C LEU A 26 10.26 -3.06 10.62
N GLU A 27 10.84 -3.02 9.42
CA GLU A 27 10.23 -2.46 8.22
C GLU A 27 8.92 -3.18 7.89
N GLU A 28 8.92 -4.51 7.87
CA GLU A 28 7.69 -5.31 7.70
C GLU A 28 6.61 -4.96 8.74
N ARG A 29 7.01 -4.70 9.99
CA ARG A 29 6.08 -4.32 11.06
C ARG A 29 5.55 -2.90 10.86
N PHE A 30 6.40 -1.96 10.45
CA PHE A 30 5.98 -0.59 10.15
C PHE A 30 4.98 -0.56 9.00
N ILE A 31 5.24 -1.28 7.91
CA ILE A 31 4.33 -1.39 6.77
C ILE A 31 2.95 -1.93 7.22
N ARG A 32 2.94 -2.95 8.08
CA ARG A 32 1.68 -3.49 8.62
C ARG A 32 0.93 -2.47 9.48
N ILE A 33 1.64 -1.75 10.35
CA ILE A 33 1.05 -0.73 11.22
C ILE A 33 0.47 0.41 10.37
N GLU A 34 1.25 0.93 9.43
CA GLU A 34 0.83 2.00 8.51
C GLU A 34 -0.41 1.58 7.72
N ASN A 35 -0.42 0.38 7.15
CA ASN A 35 -1.58 -0.16 6.46
C ASN A 35 -2.84 -0.21 7.34
N ILE A 36 -2.72 -0.60 8.61
CA ILE A 36 -3.84 -0.63 9.55
C ILE A 36 -4.33 0.80 9.85
N LEU A 37 -3.40 1.73 10.09
CA LEU A 37 -3.72 3.13 10.40
C LEU A 37 -4.46 3.78 9.23
N ILE A 38 -3.96 3.64 8.00
CA ILE A 38 -4.59 4.20 6.79
C ILE A 38 -5.97 3.58 6.55
N LYS A 39 -6.11 2.27 6.67
CA LYS A 39 -7.43 1.60 6.52
C LYS A 39 -8.43 2.08 7.57
N THR A 40 -7.97 2.27 8.81
CA THR A 40 -8.81 2.79 9.90
C THR A 40 -9.22 4.24 9.65
N TYR A 41 -8.29 5.06 9.17
CA TYR A 41 -8.55 6.44 8.77
C TYR A 41 -9.59 6.49 7.63
N ASN A 42 -9.40 5.68 6.58
CA ASN A 42 -10.35 5.59 5.46
C ASN A 42 -11.73 5.14 5.93
N LEU A 43 -11.78 4.21 6.90
CA LEU A 43 -13.02 3.72 7.49
C LEU A 43 -13.78 4.85 8.16
N GLN A 44 -13.11 5.61 9.02
CA GLN A 44 -13.68 6.78 9.70
C GLN A 44 -14.12 7.85 8.70
N SER A 45 -13.30 8.13 7.68
CA SER A 45 -13.60 9.10 6.62
C SER A 45 -14.80 8.68 5.78
N SER A 46 -15.00 7.39 5.54
CA SER A 46 -16.17 6.86 4.81
C SER A 46 -17.46 6.82 5.64
N ALA A 47 -17.34 6.78 6.97
CA ALA A 47 -18.45 6.80 7.93
C ALA A 47 -18.88 8.24 8.34
N GLY A 48 -17.97 9.19 8.23
CA GLY A 48 -18.13 10.55 8.78
C GLY A 48 -19.00 11.49 7.94
N ARG A 49 -19.44 12.58 8.57
CA ARG A 49 -20.18 13.69 7.92
C ARG A 49 -19.32 14.51 6.94
N PHE A 50 -18.00 14.45 7.06
CA PHE A 50 -17.07 15.23 6.24
C PHE A 50 -16.56 14.41 5.06
N ARG A 51 -16.65 14.94 3.84
CA ARG A 51 -16.07 14.34 2.63
C ARG A 51 -14.56 14.58 2.63
N VAL A 52 -13.84 13.89 3.50
CA VAL A 52 -12.38 13.90 3.49
C VAL A 52 -11.89 12.84 2.50
N PRO A 53 -10.93 13.15 1.62
CA PRO A 53 -10.35 12.17 0.71
C PRO A 53 -9.71 11.01 1.47
N TYR A 54 -9.84 9.80 0.94
CA TYR A 54 -9.12 8.62 1.41
C TYR A 54 -7.63 8.76 1.13
N GLU A 55 -6.85 8.16 2.02
CA GLU A 55 -5.42 7.95 1.82
C GLU A 55 -5.18 6.64 1.06
N VAL A 56 -4.11 6.63 0.26
CA VAL A 56 -3.73 5.45 -0.53
C VAL A 56 -3.13 4.42 0.40
N VAL A 57 -3.67 3.21 0.37
CA VAL A 57 -3.15 2.07 1.13
C VAL A 57 -1.96 1.47 0.38
N PRO A 58 -0.75 1.42 0.97
CA PRO A 58 0.38 0.74 0.39
C PRO A 58 0.15 -0.76 0.17
N THR A 59 0.97 -1.41 -0.65
CA THR A 59 0.97 -2.88 -0.76
C THR A 59 1.51 -3.53 0.52
N ALA A 60 1.45 -4.86 0.59
CA ALA A 60 2.08 -5.61 1.68
C ALA A 60 3.60 -5.40 1.77
N ASP A 61 4.23 -4.99 0.66
CA ASP A 61 5.65 -4.65 0.56
C ASP A 61 5.91 -3.15 0.78
N GLY A 62 4.90 -2.38 1.21
CA GLY A 62 5.03 -0.94 1.50
C GLY A 62 5.05 -0.03 0.27
N VAL A 63 4.80 -0.58 -0.94
CA VAL A 63 4.86 0.20 -2.18
C VAL A 63 3.54 0.93 -2.42
N ASP A 64 3.59 2.22 -2.75
CA ASP A 64 2.42 2.95 -3.23
C ASP A 64 2.01 2.45 -4.63
N PRO A 65 0.81 1.86 -4.81
CA PRO A 65 0.36 1.33 -6.09
C PRO A 65 0.23 2.40 -7.19
N THR A 66 0.17 3.68 -6.82
CA THR A 66 0.04 4.82 -7.74
C THR A 66 1.40 5.31 -8.26
N GLN A 67 2.49 4.99 -7.55
CA GLN A 67 3.85 5.41 -7.91
C GLN A 67 4.65 4.32 -8.64
N ARG A 68 3.99 3.24 -9.06
CA ARG A 68 4.65 2.15 -9.79
C ARG A 68 5.19 2.62 -11.15
N ALA A 69 6.44 2.25 -11.44
CA ALA A 69 7.08 2.56 -12.72
C ALA A 69 6.38 1.90 -13.93
N HIS A 70 5.81 0.71 -13.73
CA HIS A 70 5.06 -0.02 -14.74
C HIS A 70 3.59 -0.11 -14.35
N ASN A 71 2.71 0.32 -15.27
CA ASN A 71 1.26 0.27 -15.12
C ASN A 71 0.75 0.97 -13.83
N PRO A 72 0.99 2.30 -13.69
CA PRO A 72 0.57 3.05 -12.52
C PRO A 72 -0.95 3.03 -12.37
N LEU A 73 -1.42 2.81 -11.15
CA LEU A 73 -2.85 2.76 -10.86
C LEU A 73 -3.35 4.13 -10.39
N PRO A 74 -4.58 4.54 -10.77
CA PRO A 74 -5.11 5.84 -10.38
C PRO A 74 -5.43 5.87 -8.87
N PRO A 75 -5.07 6.92 -8.13
CA PRO A 75 -5.28 6.97 -6.69
C PRO A 75 -6.77 6.85 -6.32
N LEU A 76 -7.06 6.03 -5.31
CA LEU A 76 -8.42 5.77 -4.84
C LEU A 76 -8.76 6.66 -3.64
N ARG A 77 -9.02 7.94 -3.92
CA ARG A 77 -9.26 8.97 -2.88
C ARG A 77 -10.74 9.12 -2.53
N THR A 78 -11.64 8.56 -3.32
CA THR A 78 -13.08 8.65 -3.12
C THR A 78 -13.76 7.36 -3.56
N VAL A 79 -15.01 7.15 -3.13
CA VAL A 79 -15.88 6.09 -3.66
C VAL A 79 -16.04 6.22 -5.18
N HIS A 80 -16.10 7.45 -5.70
CA HIS A 80 -16.28 7.70 -7.12
C HIS A 80 -15.09 7.19 -7.94
N ASP A 81 -13.87 7.35 -7.44
CA ASP A 81 -12.66 6.83 -8.10
C ASP A 81 -12.74 5.31 -8.26
N MET A 82 -13.21 4.59 -7.24
CA MET A 82 -13.38 3.14 -7.28
C MET A 82 -14.45 2.71 -8.30
N ARG A 83 -15.55 3.49 -8.43
CA ARG A 83 -16.60 3.21 -9.43
C ARG A 83 -16.11 3.42 -10.86
N ASN A 84 -15.22 4.38 -11.07
CA ASN A 84 -14.72 4.76 -12.39
C ASN A 84 -13.54 3.92 -12.87
N LEU A 85 -13.04 2.99 -12.06
CA LEU A 85 -11.97 2.07 -12.46
C LEU A 85 -12.37 1.26 -13.70
N THR A 86 -11.54 1.23 -14.73
CA THR A 86 -11.71 0.27 -15.82
C THR A 86 -11.61 -1.17 -15.31
N ALA A 87 -12.12 -2.15 -16.06
CA ALA A 87 -12.03 -3.55 -15.67
C ALA A 87 -10.55 -4.01 -15.49
N ALA A 88 -9.64 -3.51 -16.34
CA ALA A 88 -8.22 -3.78 -16.23
C ALA A 88 -7.62 -3.18 -14.96
N GLN A 89 -7.89 -1.91 -14.65
CA GLN A 89 -7.39 -1.27 -13.43
C GLN A 89 -7.94 -1.94 -12.17
N LEU A 90 -9.22 -2.34 -12.17
CA LEU A 90 -9.82 -3.06 -11.05
C LEU A 90 -9.13 -4.40 -10.82
N ASN A 91 -8.91 -5.20 -11.87
CA ASN A 91 -8.18 -6.47 -11.74
C ASN A 91 -6.74 -6.24 -11.25
N ASN A 92 -6.04 -5.26 -11.81
CA ASN A 92 -4.69 -4.92 -11.38
C ASN A 92 -4.62 -4.49 -9.91
N TYR A 93 -5.62 -3.75 -9.41
CA TYR A 93 -5.72 -3.41 -7.99
C TYR A 93 -5.87 -4.66 -7.11
N LEU A 94 -6.76 -5.58 -7.50
CA LEU A 94 -6.97 -6.81 -6.76
C LEU A 94 -5.71 -7.69 -6.77
N ASP A 95 -5.05 -7.84 -7.92
CA ASP A 95 -3.79 -8.58 -8.04
C ASP A 95 -2.69 -7.95 -7.18
N THR A 96 -2.58 -6.61 -7.19
CA THR A 96 -1.58 -5.85 -6.45
C THR A 96 -1.75 -6.00 -4.93
N TYR A 97 -2.98 -6.06 -4.45
CA TYR A 97 -3.28 -6.28 -3.03
C TYR A 97 -3.41 -7.76 -2.64
N GLY A 98 -3.25 -8.68 -3.59
CA GLY A 98 -3.43 -10.12 -3.34
C GLY A 98 -4.86 -10.50 -2.97
N ILE A 99 -5.86 -9.74 -3.42
CA ILE A 99 -7.28 -9.98 -3.14
C ILE A 99 -7.79 -11.06 -4.12
N PRO A 100 -8.25 -12.23 -3.65
CA PRO A 100 -8.71 -13.28 -4.54
C PRO A 100 -9.98 -12.89 -5.31
N TYR A 101 -10.01 -13.13 -6.63
CA TYR A 101 -11.22 -13.04 -7.44
C TYR A 101 -11.24 -14.14 -8.50
N GLY A 102 -12.43 -14.65 -8.80
CA GLY A 102 -12.64 -15.67 -9.82
C GLY A 102 -12.99 -15.06 -11.18
N ARG A 103 -12.91 -15.88 -12.24
CA ARG A 103 -13.37 -15.51 -13.59
C ARG A 103 -14.86 -15.14 -13.64
N ARG A 104 -15.67 -15.68 -12.73
CA ARG A 104 -17.11 -15.43 -12.62
C ARG A 104 -17.48 -14.36 -11.60
N THR A 105 -16.51 -13.75 -10.92
CA THR A 105 -16.79 -12.70 -9.94
C THR A 105 -17.26 -11.44 -10.68
N THR A 106 -18.45 -10.95 -10.32
CA THR A 106 -19.02 -9.74 -10.91
C THR A 106 -18.17 -8.52 -10.59
N ARG A 107 -18.34 -7.45 -11.37
CA ARG A 107 -17.64 -6.19 -11.14
C ARG A 107 -17.96 -5.62 -9.76
N GLU A 108 -19.22 -5.71 -9.35
CA GLU A 108 -19.72 -5.21 -8.07
C GLU A 108 -19.08 -5.97 -6.90
N ALA A 109 -18.96 -7.30 -7.02
CA ALA A 109 -18.29 -8.11 -6.00
C ALA A 109 -16.80 -7.77 -5.89
N LYS A 110 -16.11 -7.54 -7.02
CA LYS A 110 -14.73 -7.08 -7.06
C LYS A 110 -14.55 -5.71 -6.39
N ILE A 111 -15.43 -4.75 -6.70
CA ILE A 111 -15.43 -3.43 -6.08
C ILE A 111 -15.70 -3.56 -4.57
N SER A 112 -16.62 -4.42 -4.16
CA SER A 112 -16.92 -4.69 -2.75
C SER A 112 -15.69 -5.21 -2.01
N SER A 113 -15.00 -6.22 -2.55
CA SER A 113 -13.76 -6.74 -1.96
C SER A 113 -12.66 -5.68 -1.86
N LEU A 114 -12.49 -4.86 -2.92
CA LEU A 114 -11.52 -3.76 -2.91
C LEU A 114 -11.86 -2.71 -1.85
N ARG A 115 -13.13 -2.36 -1.72
CA ARG A 115 -13.63 -1.42 -0.70
C ARG A 115 -13.36 -1.93 0.71
N THR A 116 -13.67 -3.18 0.99
CA THR A 116 -13.38 -3.79 2.29
C THR A 116 -11.90 -3.73 2.60
N TYR A 117 -11.03 -4.01 1.63
CA TYR A 117 -9.59 -3.95 1.82
C TYR A 117 -9.08 -2.54 2.14
N ILE A 118 -9.56 -1.52 1.43
CA ILE A 118 -9.13 -0.12 1.59
C ILE A 118 -9.71 0.53 2.86
N GLY A 119 -10.74 -0.08 3.45
CA GLY A 119 -11.47 0.48 4.59
C GLY A 119 -12.58 1.45 4.17
N CYS A 120 -13.32 1.17 3.09
CA CYS A 120 -14.40 2.03 2.61
C CYS A 120 -15.79 1.40 2.80
N ILE A 121 -16.59 1.90 3.74
CA ILE A 121 -17.96 1.38 4.00
C ILE A 121 -19.09 2.14 3.29
N ALA A 122 -18.82 3.32 2.73
CA ALA A 122 -19.82 4.13 2.05
C ALA A 122 -20.48 3.41 0.85
N GLU A 123 -21.81 3.27 0.86
CA GLU A 123 -22.57 2.56 -0.19
C GLU A 123 -22.40 3.18 -1.58
N VAL A 124 -22.44 2.30 -2.60
CA VAL A 124 -22.31 2.69 -4.00
C VAL A 124 -23.69 3.05 -4.54
#